data_AF-A0A935SNS3-F1
#
_entry.id   AF-A0A935SNS3-F1
#
_cell.length_a   1.000
_cell.length_b   1.000
_cell.length_c   1.000
_cell.angle_alpha   90.00
_cell.angle_beta   90.00
_cell.angle_gamma   90.00
#
_symmetry.space_group_name_H-M   'P 1'
#
loop_
_entity.id
_entity.type
_entity.pdbx_description
1 polymer ?
#
loop_
_entity_poly.entity_id
_entity_poly.type
_entity_poly.pdbx_seq_one_letter_code
_entity_poly.pdbx_strand_id
1 'polypeptide(L)' 'MEGAALQYVCLQEKIPFIQIRGISNYVGERDKLKWKMKEAIFNLNIELKNIVKKLNEIK' A
#
# COMPACT_ATOMS: atom_id res chain seq x y z
N MET A 1 1.07 -8.94 -4.43
CA MET A 1 -0.01 -9.13 -5.42
C MET A 1 -1.37 -9.42 -4.76
N GLU A 2 -1.68 -8.79 -3.62
CA GLU A 2 -2.80 -9.14 -2.74
C GLU A 2 -3.98 -8.17 -2.86
N GLY A 3 -3.81 -7.10 -3.63
CA GLY A 3 -4.67 -5.92 -3.54
C GLY A 3 -6.08 -6.08 -4.05
N ALA A 4 -6.21 -6.67 -5.24
CA ALA A 4 -7.53 -6.94 -5.81
C ALA A 4 -8.33 -7.92 -4.93
N ALA A 5 -7.67 -8.93 -4.35
CA ALA A 5 -8.30 -9.89 -3.44
C ALA A 5 -8.82 -9.20 -2.17
N LEU A 6 -8.00 -8.35 -1.53
CA LEU A 6 -8.40 -7.56 -0.37
C LEU A 6 -9.63 -6.68 -0.70
N GLN A 7 -9.55 -5.89 -1.76
CA GLN A 7 -10.61 -4.96 -2.14
C GLN A 7 -11.90 -5.70 -2.52
N TYR A 8 -11.81 -6.83 -3.22
CA TYR A 8 -12.96 -7.65 -3.57
C TYR A 8 -13.72 -8.11 -2.33
N VAL A 9 -13.02 -8.65 -1.32
CA VAL A 9 -13.65 -9.08 -0.06
C VAL A 9 -14.26 -7.89 0.68
N CYS A 10 -13.55 -6.77 0.81
CA CYS A 10 -14.09 -5.59 1.47
C CYS A 10 -15.36 -5.05 0.79
N LEU A 11 -15.45 -5.13 -0.54
CA LEU A 11 -16.67 -4.78 -1.29
C LEU A 11 -17.83 -5.72 -0.96
N GLN A 12 -17.60 -7.04 -0.90
CA GLN A 12 -18.64 -8.01 -0.52
C GLN A 12 -19.14 -7.78 0.91
N GLU A 13 -18.21 -7.53 1.84
CA GLU A 13 -18.51 -7.33 3.26
C GLU A 13 -18.97 -5.89 3.59
N LYS A 14 -19.05 -5.00 2.59
CA LYS A 14 -19.40 -3.58 2.76
C LYS A 14 -18.51 -2.84 3.79
N ILE A 15 -17.24 -3.21 3.86
CA ILE A 15 -16.25 -2.60 4.76
C ILE A 15 -15.54 -1.47 4.00
N PRO A 16 -15.54 -0.22 4.48
CA PRO A 16 -14.74 0.85 3.89
C PRO A 16 -13.25 0.49 3.90
N PHE A 17 -12.57 0.71 2.77
CA PHE A 17 -11.17 0.33 2.63
C PHE A 17 -10.35 1.39 1.91
N ILE A 18 -9.05 1.37 2.18
CA ILE A 18 -8.02 2.13 1.45
C ILE A 18 -6.81 1.21 1.24
N GLN A 19 -6.19 1.28 0.07
CA GLN A 19 -4.93 0.57 -0.19
C GLN A 19 -3.82 1.58 -0.52
N ILE A 20 -2.69 1.41 0.15
CA ILE A 20 -1.45 2.13 -0.12
C ILE A 20 -0.33 1.14 -0.43
N ARG A 21 0.55 1.48 -1.38
CA ARG A 21 1.68 0.63 -1.80
C ARG A 21 2.91 1.49 -2.02
N GLY A 22 4.05 1.03 -1.51
CA GLY A 22 5.37 1.52 -1.92
C GLY A 22 5.79 0.84 -3.23
N ILE A 23 6.40 1.60 -4.15
CA ILE A 23 6.92 1.06 -5.40
C ILE A 23 8.35 0.58 -5.17
N SER A 24 8.57 -0.74 -5.24
CA SER A 24 9.89 -1.37 -5.07
C SER A 24 10.72 -1.42 -6.34
N ASN A 25 10.08 -1.37 -7.51
CA ASN A 25 10.73 -1.51 -8.80
C ASN A 25 9.82 -1.04 -9.93
N TYR A 26 10.42 -0.74 -11.08
CA TYR A 26 9.68 -0.57 -12.33
C TYR A 26 9.23 -1.94 -12.86
N VAL A 27 8.10 -1.97 -13.57
CA VAL A 27 7.57 -3.20 -14.18
C VAL A 27 8.44 -3.60 -15.38
N GLY A 28 8.85 -4.87 -15.45
CA GLY A 28 9.76 -5.33 -16.48
C GLY A 28 10.39 -6.66 -16.12
N GLU A 29 11.69 -6.80 -16.39
CA GLU A 29 12.45 -8.00 -16.07
C GLU A 29 12.37 -8.34 -14.58
N ARG A 30 12.04 -9.60 -14.26
CA ARG A 30 11.84 -10.10 -12.89
C ARG A 30 13.16 -10.38 -12.17
N ASP A 31 14.09 -9.44 -12.24
CA ASP A 31 15.29 -9.47 -11.43
C ASP A 31 15.00 -8.89 -10.03
N LYS A 32 14.84 -9.78 -9.05
CA LYS A 32 14.54 -9.42 -7.66
C LYS A 32 15.67 -8.66 -6.99
N LEU A 33 16.91 -8.74 -7.50
CA LEU A 33 18.06 -8.02 -6.93
C LEU A 33 17.93 -6.50 -7.14
N LYS A 34 17.19 -6.09 -8.17
CA LYS A 34 16.92 -4.66 -8.47
C LYS A 34 15.80 -4.07 -7.61
N TRP A 35 15.15 -4.86 -6.76
CA TRP A 35 14.01 -4.40 -5.96
C TRP A 35 14.47 -3.63 -4.73
N LYS A 36 14.07 -2.37 -4.67
CA LYS A 36 14.32 -1.41 -3.59
C LYS A 36 13.31 -1.59 -2.45
N MET A 37 13.28 -2.80 -1.87
CA MET A 37 12.28 -3.17 -0.87
C MET A 37 12.38 -2.32 0.40
N LYS A 38 13.61 -2.02 0.85
CA LYS A 38 13.83 -1.20 2.04
C LYS A 38 13.30 0.21 1.84
N GLU A 39 13.62 0.87 0.72
CA GLU A 39 13.11 2.21 0.43
C GLU A 39 11.59 2.22 0.25
N ALA A 40 11.03 1.22 -0.45
CA ALA A 40 9.59 1.11 -0.65
C ALA A 40 8.81 0.98 0.67
N ILE A 41 9.28 0.13 1.58
CA ILE A 41 8.66 -0.07 2.90
C ILE A 41 8.82 1.19 3.76
N PHE A 42 10.00 1.83 3.73
CA PHE A 42 10.25 3.06 4.48
C PHE A 42 9.30 4.18 4.06
N ASN A 43 9.19 4.44 2.76
CA ASN A 43 8.28 5.46 2.21
C ASN A 43 6.82 5.12 2.47
N LEU A 44 6.43 3.85 2.34
CA LEU A 44 5.09 3.39 2.68
C LEU A 44 4.71 3.71 4.13
N ASN A 45 5.62 3.48 5.08
CA ASN A 45 5.39 3.74 6.50
C ASN A 45 5.30 5.23 6.83
N ILE A 46 6.05 6.08 6.13
CA ILE A 46 5.92 7.54 6.25
C ILE A 46 4.52 7.97 5.84
N GLU A 47 4.08 7.55 4.65
CA GLU A 47 2.77 7.96 4.15
C GLU A 47 1.61 7.35 4.94
N LEU A 48 1.75 6.12 5.44
CA LEU A 48 0.77 5.51 6.32
C LEU A 48 0.52 6.37 7.56
N LYS A 49 1.59 6.85 8.22
CA LYS A 49 1.48 7.73 9.40
C LYS A 49 0.75 9.03 9.06
N ASN A 50 1.07 9.64 7.92
CA ASN A 50 0.43 10.86 7.45
C ASN A 50 -1.08 10.67 7.22
N ILE A 51 -1.46 9.57 6.57
CA ILE A 51 -2.86 9.25 6.28
C ILE A 51 -3.64 9.01 7.58
N VAL A 52 -3.11 8.20 8.50
CA VAL A 52 -3.77 7.93 9.79
C VAL A 52 -3.95 9.22 10.60
N LYS A 53 -2.94 10.10 10.61
CA LYS A 53 -3.04 11.41 11.27
C LYS A 53 -4.19 12.24 10.69
N LYS A 54 -4.25 12.40 9.37
CA LYS A 54 -5.32 13.15 8.68
C LYS A 54 -6.70 12.55 8.92
N LEU A 55 -6.82 11.21 8.93
CA LEU A 55 -8.10 10.54 9.22
C LEU A 55 -8.57 10.77 10.65
N ASN A 56 -7.65 10.87 11.61
CA ASN A 56 -7.98 11.18 13.00
C ASN A 56 -8.38 12.66 13.20
N GLU A 57 -7.87 13.57 12.36
CA GLU A 57 -8.23 15.00 12.38
C GLU A 57 -9.61 15.30 11.77
N ILE A 58 -10.19 14.36 11.01
CA ILE A 58 -11.53 14.49 10.40
C ILE A 58 -12.65 14.06 11.38
N LYS A 59 -12.30 13.56 12.58
CA LYS A 59 -13.25 13.33 13.68
C LYS A 59 -13.57 14.62 14.42
#